data_AF-A0A829EZW5-F1
#
_entry.id   AF-A0A829EZW5-F1
#
_cell.length_a   1.000
_cell.length_b   1.000
_cell.length_c   1.000
_cell.angle_alpha   90.00
_cell.angle_beta   90.00
_cell.angle_gamma   90.00
#
_symmetry.space_group_name_H-M   'P 1'
#
loop_
_entity.id
_entity.type
_entity.pdbx_description
1 polymer ?
#
loop_
_entity_poly.entity_id
_entity_poly.type
_entity_poly.pdbx_seq_one_letter_code
_entity_poly.pdbx_strand_id
1 'polypeptide(L)'
;MNGKKYAKIVKKVKGLLAIAKDENKDEESQSAFLMAQRLMIQYDIDKADVLEEGEEAEPIGEESVTVYKKLFWWERTLGQIIAKNFRVKMFYNSKRKNGDQRKKSKVVFYGFGKDLELAKEMYILAYEVLLYHSQKYINRWYEDEGIARERYLTESIKSSYIRGFLGGLEARFEEQVAILTKRYEVMVLIPKEVEESYKDYSKEFGVYNSKIPPVTVGNAYSRGYEEAKKVDFTQKTVGTDYSSLVDRYIRFNEGGTRGLIAEVISISENQLNLLIMNTVSSGFSTSNPCFYSWVIHAEHDFELLHLTDDSVRLFIDYKNNNNYKKQIAELITELR
;
A
#
# COMPACT_ATOMS: atom_id res chain seq x y z
N MET A 1 35.09 11.73 -9.79
CA MET A 1 34.11 12.18 -10.79
C MET A 1 34.57 13.52 -11.39
N ASN A 2 34.31 13.76 -12.68
CA ASN A 2 34.66 15.03 -13.34
C ASN A 2 33.81 16.16 -12.72
N GLY A 3 34.42 17.21 -12.13
CA GLY A 3 33.73 18.20 -11.28
C GLY A 3 32.52 18.88 -11.95
N LYS A 4 32.55 19.05 -13.27
CA LYS A 4 31.40 19.53 -14.07
C LYS A 4 30.17 18.61 -14.04
N LYS A 5 30.39 17.28 -13.94
CA LYS A 5 29.31 16.28 -13.89
C LYS A 5 28.64 16.27 -12.51
N TYR A 6 29.42 16.41 -11.43
CA TYR A 6 28.89 16.50 -10.06
C TYR A 6 27.99 17.73 -9.88
N ALA A 7 28.49 18.92 -10.27
CA ALA A 7 27.72 20.17 -10.19
C ALA A 7 26.39 20.13 -10.97
N LYS A 8 26.37 19.46 -12.13
CA LYS A 8 25.14 19.29 -12.94
C LYS A 8 24.11 18.40 -12.24
N ILE A 9 24.55 17.40 -11.49
CA ILE A 9 23.66 16.48 -10.77
C ILE A 9 23.13 17.16 -9.51
N VAL A 10 23.96 17.87 -8.74
CA VAL A 10 23.52 18.68 -7.60
C VAL A 10 22.44 19.68 -8.02
N LYS A 11 22.63 20.40 -9.15
CA LYS A 11 21.61 21.31 -9.68
C LYS A 11 20.30 20.60 -10.04
N LYS A 12 20.36 19.36 -10.54
CA LYS A 12 19.17 18.55 -10.86
C LYS A 12 18.44 18.11 -9.60
N VAL A 13 19.16 17.74 -8.55
CA VAL A 13 18.58 17.42 -7.23
C VAL A 13 17.91 18.64 -6.62
N LYS A 14 18.55 19.82 -6.63
CA LYS A 14 17.93 21.09 -6.19
C LYS A 14 16.61 21.39 -6.89
N GLY A 15 16.57 21.22 -8.22
CA GLY A 15 15.33 21.41 -9.00
C GLY A 15 14.22 20.43 -8.64
N LEU A 16 14.55 19.16 -8.42
CA LEU A 16 13.58 18.14 -8.00
C LEU A 16 13.04 18.39 -6.58
N LEU A 17 13.91 18.83 -5.65
CA LEU A 17 13.48 19.20 -4.30
C LEU A 17 12.62 20.46 -4.28
N ALA A 18 12.83 21.41 -5.20
CA ALA A 18 11.98 22.59 -5.34
C ALA A 18 10.58 22.22 -5.87
N ILE A 19 10.50 21.32 -6.87
CA ILE A 19 9.22 20.79 -7.37
C ILE A 19 8.49 20.03 -6.26
N ALA A 20 9.21 19.22 -5.48
CA ALA A 20 8.66 18.49 -4.33
C ALA A 20 8.05 19.37 -3.23
N LYS A 21 8.44 20.66 -3.16
CA LYS A 21 7.96 21.61 -2.15
C LYS A 21 6.75 22.43 -2.62
N ASP A 22 6.35 22.34 -3.90
CA ASP A 22 5.18 23.04 -4.40
C ASP A 22 3.90 22.27 -4.02
N GLU A 23 3.15 22.81 -3.06
CA GLU A 23 1.94 22.22 -2.47
C GLU A 23 0.73 22.16 -3.45
N ASN A 24 0.88 22.67 -4.68
CA ASN A 24 -0.19 22.67 -5.67
C ASN A 24 -0.19 21.46 -6.61
N LYS A 25 0.70 20.48 -6.42
CA LYS A 25 0.87 19.31 -7.31
C LYS A 25 1.28 18.03 -6.57
N ASP A 26 0.36 17.44 -5.81
CA ASP A 26 0.62 16.32 -4.90
C ASP A 26 1.42 15.15 -5.52
N GLU A 27 1.10 14.71 -6.74
CA GLU A 27 1.72 13.53 -7.37
C GLU A 27 3.08 13.83 -8.05
N GLU A 28 3.22 15.00 -8.66
CA GLU A 28 4.49 15.47 -9.25
C GLU A 28 5.52 15.75 -8.15
N SER A 29 5.05 16.27 -7.01
CA SER A 29 5.85 16.58 -5.84
C SER A 29 6.43 15.32 -5.19
N GLN A 30 5.62 14.28 -4.99
CA GLN A 30 6.07 12.98 -4.45
C GLN A 30 7.06 12.28 -5.39
N SER A 31 6.78 12.27 -6.69
CA SER A 31 7.68 11.67 -7.71
C SER A 31 9.02 12.39 -7.79
N ALA A 32 9.00 13.73 -7.73
CA ALA A 32 10.21 14.54 -7.73
C ALA A 32 11.03 14.32 -6.46
N PHE A 33 10.39 14.21 -5.30
CA PHE A 33 11.06 13.93 -4.03
C PHE A 33 11.80 12.59 -4.05
N LEU A 34 11.12 11.52 -4.50
CA LEU A 34 11.72 10.17 -4.55
C LEU A 34 12.88 10.11 -5.56
N MET A 35 12.76 10.79 -6.69
CA MET A 35 13.83 10.89 -7.68
C MET A 35 15.03 11.70 -7.15
N ALA A 36 14.78 12.75 -6.37
CA ALA A 36 15.83 13.52 -5.71
C ALA A 36 16.60 12.65 -4.71
N GLN A 37 15.90 11.90 -3.86
CA GLN A 37 16.51 10.97 -2.91
C GLN A 37 17.38 9.92 -3.61
N ARG A 38 16.88 9.32 -4.70
CA ARG A 38 17.64 8.34 -5.50
C ARG A 38 18.92 8.93 -6.07
N LEU A 39 18.88 10.15 -6.60
CA LEU A 39 20.06 10.83 -7.15
C LEU A 39 21.06 11.22 -6.06
N MET A 40 20.60 11.65 -4.89
CA MET A 40 21.48 11.95 -3.75
C MET A 40 22.25 10.70 -3.31
N ILE A 41 21.55 9.56 -3.21
CA ILE A 41 22.15 8.26 -2.85
C ILE A 41 23.11 7.77 -3.94
N GLN A 42 22.73 7.87 -5.21
CA GLN A 42 23.52 7.36 -6.34
C GLN A 42 24.85 8.12 -6.52
N TYR A 43 24.87 9.40 -6.19
CA TYR A 43 25.99 10.30 -6.47
C TYR A 43 26.68 10.85 -5.21
N ASP A 44 26.34 10.32 -4.04
CA ASP A 44 26.92 10.68 -2.73
C ASP A 44 26.84 12.20 -2.47
N ILE A 45 25.65 12.77 -2.72
CA ILE A 45 25.39 14.21 -2.54
C ILE A 45 24.92 14.45 -1.10
N ASP A 46 25.70 15.20 -0.34
CA ASP A 46 25.37 15.55 1.04
C ASP A 46 24.21 16.55 1.09
N LYS A 47 23.40 16.51 2.15
CA LYS A 47 22.32 17.48 2.38
C LYS A 47 22.86 18.92 2.33
N ALA A 48 24.07 19.15 2.83
CA ALA A 48 24.74 20.46 2.81
C ALA A 48 25.01 21.00 1.39
N ASP A 49 25.15 20.13 0.39
CA ASP A 49 25.38 20.54 -1.01
C ASP A 49 24.09 21.01 -1.70
N VAL A 50 22.93 20.64 -1.14
CA VAL A 50 21.61 20.83 -1.77
C VAL A 50 20.78 21.92 -1.09
N LEU A 51 20.94 22.09 0.22
CA LEU A 51 20.25 23.12 0.98
C LEU A 51 20.87 24.49 0.69
N GLU A 52 20.04 25.53 0.59
CA GLU A 52 20.50 26.91 0.75
C GLU A 52 20.52 27.26 2.24
N GLU A 53 21.52 28.01 2.70
CA GLU A 53 21.60 28.49 4.08
C GLU A 53 20.32 29.27 4.42
N GLY A 54 19.46 28.71 5.28
CA GLY A 54 18.21 29.35 5.71
C GLY A 54 16.92 28.52 5.57
N GLU A 55 16.97 27.24 5.17
CA GLU A 55 15.77 26.39 5.20
C GLU A 55 15.28 26.16 6.65
N GLU A 56 14.02 26.48 6.93
CA GLU A 56 13.35 26.21 8.21
C GLU A 56 13.43 24.72 8.57
N ALA A 57 13.69 24.43 9.85
CA ALA A 57 13.73 23.07 10.37
C ALA A 57 12.38 22.37 10.08
N GLU A 58 12.44 21.17 9.50
CA GLU A 58 11.24 20.38 9.20
C GLU A 58 10.41 20.17 10.47
N PRO A 59 9.10 20.47 10.48
CA PRO A 59 8.31 20.43 11.71
C PRO A 59 8.18 18.99 12.22
N ILE A 60 8.44 18.82 13.52
CA ILE A 60 8.15 17.57 14.25
C ILE A 60 6.69 17.61 14.68
N GLY A 61 5.94 16.55 14.36
CA GLY A 61 4.52 16.45 14.65
C GLY A 61 4.07 15.04 15.00
N GLU A 62 2.76 14.86 15.00
CA GLU A 62 2.13 13.55 15.18
C GLU A 62 1.11 13.26 14.08
N GLU A 63 1.01 12.00 13.68
CA GLU A 63 0.00 11.56 12.72
C GLU A 63 -0.69 10.29 13.19
N SER A 64 -2.02 10.25 13.03
CA SER A 64 -2.84 9.11 13.44
C SER A 64 -3.03 8.15 12.28
N VAL A 65 -2.62 6.89 12.48
CA VAL A 65 -2.72 5.84 11.45
C VAL A 65 -3.95 4.94 11.61
N THR A 66 -4.67 5.09 12.72
CA THR A 66 -5.97 4.43 12.92
C THR A 66 -6.99 5.40 13.51
N VAL A 67 -8.27 5.15 13.27
CA VAL A 67 -9.37 5.82 13.98
C VAL A 67 -9.48 5.35 15.44
N TYR A 68 -10.15 6.12 16.29
CA TYR A 68 -10.45 5.70 17.66
C TYR A 68 -11.36 4.46 17.68
N LYS A 69 -10.80 3.31 18.04
CA LYS A 69 -11.55 2.05 18.14
C LYS A 69 -10.99 1.14 19.23
N LYS A 70 -11.61 -0.03 19.41
CA LYS A 70 -10.96 -1.11 20.15
C LYS A 70 -9.88 -1.69 19.24
N LEU A 71 -8.63 -1.29 19.46
CA LEU A 71 -7.51 -1.87 18.73
C LEU A 71 -7.37 -3.36 19.08
N PHE A 72 -7.09 -4.18 18.07
CA PHE A 72 -6.66 -5.56 18.25
C PHE A 72 -5.18 -5.63 18.65
N TRP A 73 -4.75 -6.74 19.24
CA TRP A 73 -3.35 -6.91 19.66
C TRP A 73 -2.39 -6.79 18.47
N TRP A 74 -2.80 -7.29 17.30
CA TRP A 74 -1.95 -7.32 16.11
C TRP A 74 -1.81 -5.95 15.44
N GLU A 75 -2.82 -5.07 15.53
CA GLU A 75 -2.72 -3.68 15.02
C GLU A 75 -1.65 -2.90 15.79
N ARG A 76 -1.57 -3.16 17.11
CA ARG A 76 -0.55 -2.58 17.97
C ARG A 76 0.84 -3.08 17.60
N THR A 77 0.98 -4.40 17.44
CA THR A 77 2.25 -5.02 17.06
C THR A 77 2.69 -4.55 15.66
N LEU A 78 1.77 -4.43 14.71
CA LEU A 78 2.07 -3.90 13.39
C LEU A 78 2.62 -2.47 13.48
N GLY A 79 1.97 -1.60 14.25
CA GLY A 79 2.45 -0.23 14.44
C GLY A 79 3.86 -0.19 15.03
N GLN A 80 4.15 -1.08 16.00
CA GLN A 80 5.48 -1.18 16.60
C GLN A 80 6.54 -1.60 15.57
N ILE A 81 6.21 -2.57 14.70
CA ILE A 81 7.09 -3.00 13.62
C ILE A 81 7.36 -1.84 12.67
N ILE A 82 6.34 -1.11 12.24
CA ILE A 82 6.51 0.05 11.35
C ILE A 82 7.37 1.14 12.01
N ALA A 83 7.05 1.53 13.25
CA ALA A 83 7.77 2.61 13.93
C ALA A 83 9.28 2.32 14.06
N LYS A 84 9.65 1.07 14.36
CA LYS A 84 11.06 0.66 14.43
C LYS A 84 11.83 0.81 13.11
N ASN A 85 11.13 0.70 11.97
CA ASN A 85 11.76 0.60 10.65
C ASN A 85 11.63 1.90 9.81
N PHE A 86 10.73 2.81 10.19
CA PHE A 86 10.42 4.03 9.43
C PHE A 86 10.74 5.31 10.21
N ARG A 87 11.76 5.28 11.08
CA ARG A 87 12.33 6.48 11.74
C ARG A 87 11.33 7.32 12.58
N VAL A 88 10.21 6.75 12.99
CA VAL A 88 9.18 7.42 13.82
C VAL A 88 9.07 6.79 15.20
N LYS A 89 8.63 7.56 16.20
CA LYS A 89 8.15 7.03 17.47
C LYS A 89 6.67 6.66 17.35
N MET A 90 6.18 5.82 18.26
CA MET A 90 4.77 5.41 18.30
C MET A 90 4.23 5.45 19.72
N PHE A 91 2.96 5.83 19.84
CA PHE A 91 2.20 5.71 21.07
C PHE A 91 0.71 5.45 20.81
N TYR A 92 -0.04 5.21 21.90
CA TYR A 92 -1.49 5.04 21.83
C TYR A 92 -2.21 6.24 22.44
N ASN A 93 -2.88 7.03 21.62
CA ASN A 93 -3.80 8.03 22.14
C ASN A 93 -5.12 7.34 22.48
N SER A 94 -5.55 7.45 23.73
CA SER A 94 -6.69 6.71 24.22
C SER A 94 -7.67 7.61 24.96
N LYS A 95 -8.94 7.51 24.59
CA LYS A 95 -10.03 8.32 25.16
C LYS A 95 -11.11 7.41 25.75
N ARG A 96 -11.72 7.86 26.85
CA ARG A 96 -12.94 7.29 27.40
C ARG A 96 -14.02 8.36 27.32
N LYS A 97 -15.06 8.15 26.52
CA LYS A 97 -16.21 9.04 26.49
C LYS A 97 -17.15 8.70 27.65
N ASN A 98 -17.87 9.70 28.17
CA ASN A 98 -18.91 9.47 29.18
C ASN A 98 -19.95 8.48 28.63
N GLY A 99 -20.22 7.41 29.39
CA GLY A 99 -21.10 6.31 28.98
C GLY A 99 -20.42 5.13 28.27
N ASP A 100 -19.18 5.27 27.78
CA ASP A 100 -18.46 4.13 27.20
C ASP A 100 -17.97 3.17 28.31
N GLN A 101 -18.41 1.91 28.22
CA GLN A 101 -17.91 0.86 29.11
C GLN A 101 -16.43 0.53 28.89
N ARG A 102 -15.88 0.84 27.70
CA ARG A 102 -14.50 0.48 27.31
C ARG A 102 -13.75 1.67 26.73
N LYS A 103 -12.46 1.78 27.08
CA LYS A 103 -11.50 2.75 26.53
C LYS A 103 -11.28 2.47 25.04
N LYS A 104 -11.38 3.50 24.20
CA LYS A 104 -11.05 3.45 22.76
C LYS A 104 -9.68 4.08 22.54
N SER A 105 -8.93 3.54 21.61
CA SER A 105 -7.55 3.97 21.32
C SER A 105 -7.33 4.09 19.83
N LYS A 106 -6.34 4.90 19.47
CA LYS A 106 -5.74 4.94 18.13
C LYS A 106 -4.22 4.78 18.24
N VAL A 107 -3.61 4.21 17.22
CA VAL A 107 -2.16 4.25 16.99
C VAL A 107 -1.80 5.62 16.41
N VAL A 108 -0.74 6.21 16.96
CA VAL A 108 -0.21 7.52 16.55
C VAL A 108 1.29 7.40 16.37
N PHE A 109 1.80 7.92 15.25
CA PHE A 109 3.23 8.10 15.00
C PHE A 109 3.66 9.53 15.31
N TYR A 110 4.94 9.69 15.67
CA TYR A 110 5.55 10.96 16.05
C TYR A 110 6.94 11.07 15.41
N GLY A 111 7.19 12.16 14.68
CA GLY A 111 8.41 12.33 13.87
C GLY A 111 8.33 13.54 12.95
N PHE A 112 9.26 13.61 11.99
CA PHE A 112 9.22 14.61 10.92
C PHE A 112 8.08 14.31 9.94
N GLY A 113 7.51 15.35 9.34
CA GLY A 113 6.38 15.23 8.42
C GLY A 113 6.54 14.16 7.34
N LYS A 114 7.70 14.12 6.66
CA LYS A 114 7.97 13.12 5.60
C LYS A 114 8.08 11.69 6.14
N ASP A 115 8.70 11.51 7.30
CA ASP A 115 8.85 10.19 7.94
C ASP A 115 7.47 9.70 8.44
N LEU A 116 6.58 10.60 8.87
CA LEU A 116 5.20 10.30 9.28
C LEU A 116 4.33 9.81 8.12
N GLU A 117 4.35 10.53 6.99
CA GLU A 117 3.58 10.20 5.79
C GLU A 117 3.94 8.79 5.29
N LEU A 118 5.24 8.53 5.11
CA LEU A 118 5.74 7.23 4.67
C LEU A 118 5.39 6.11 5.66
N ALA A 119 5.57 6.34 6.96
CA ALA A 119 5.24 5.35 7.98
C ALA A 119 3.73 5.03 7.99
N LYS A 120 2.87 6.04 7.82
CA LYS A 120 1.42 5.86 7.74
C LYS A 120 1.02 5.04 6.52
N GLU A 121 1.52 5.37 5.34
CA GLU A 121 1.24 4.62 4.12
C GLU A 121 1.67 3.16 4.28
N MET A 122 2.88 2.92 4.80
CA MET A 122 3.35 1.56 5.03
C MET A 122 2.51 0.80 6.04
N TYR A 123 2.03 1.46 7.10
CA TYR A 123 1.13 0.84 8.07
C TYR A 123 -0.18 0.41 7.40
N ILE A 124 -0.79 1.27 6.58
CA ILE A 124 -2.04 0.98 5.86
C ILE A 124 -1.84 -0.18 4.88
N LEU A 125 -0.78 -0.13 4.08
CA LEU A 125 -0.46 -1.19 3.12
C LEU A 125 -0.23 -2.54 3.82
N ALA A 126 0.63 -2.56 4.85
CA ALA A 126 0.92 -3.78 5.59
C ALA A 126 -0.33 -4.33 6.31
N TYR A 127 -1.23 -3.45 6.78
CA TYR A 127 -2.50 -3.82 7.37
C TYR A 127 -3.41 -4.54 6.37
N GLU A 128 -3.57 -3.98 5.16
CA GLU A 128 -4.40 -4.56 4.11
C GLU A 128 -3.87 -5.90 3.62
N VAL A 129 -2.56 -5.98 3.36
CA VAL A 129 -1.90 -7.21 2.94
C VAL A 129 -2.06 -8.30 4.01
N LEU A 130 -1.83 -7.98 5.29
CA LEU A 130 -2.01 -8.93 6.39
C LEU A 130 -3.45 -9.46 6.44
N LEU A 131 -4.45 -8.58 6.31
CA LEU A 131 -5.85 -8.99 6.31
C LEU A 131 -6.19 -9.90 5.12
N TYR A 132 -5.76 -9.52 3.92
CA TYR A 132 -5.98 -10.30 2.70
C TYR A 132 -5.41 -11.71 2.83
N HIS A 133 -4.12 -11.81 3.18
CA HIS A 133 -3.43 -13.10 3.29
C HIS A 133 -3.97 -13.94 4.46
N SER A 134 -4.32 -13.31 5.59
CA SER A 134 -4.95 -14.01 6.71
C SER A 134 -6.31 -14.60 6.32
N GLN A 135 -7.16 -13.84 5.62
CA GLN A 135 -8.47 -14.32 5.19
C GLN A 135 -8.35 -15.44 4.17
N LYS A 136 -7.46 -15.28 3.18
CA LYS A 136 -7.16 -16.29 2.16
C LYS A 136 -6.67 -17.60 2.79
N TYR A 137 -5.77 -17.52 3.77
CA TYR A 137 -5.25 -18.69 4.47
C TYR A 137 -6.36 -19.43 5.24
N ILE A 138 -7.18 -18.70 6.01
CA ILE A 138 -8.28 -19.30 6.78
C ILE A 138 -9.29 -19.99 5.87
N ASN A 139 -9.64 -19.37 4.72
CA ASN A 139 -10.57 -19.97 3.78
C ASN A 139 -10.04 -21.32 3.26
N ARG A 140 -8.80 -21.33 2.76
CA ARG A 140 -8.13 -22.54 2.26
C ARG A 140 -8.00 -23.62 3.33
N TRP A 141 -7.66 -23.24 4.55
CA TRP A 141 -7.54 -24.19 5.65
C TRP A 141 -8.83 -24.99 5.87
N TYR A 142 -9.99 -24.33 5.85
CA TYR A 142 -11.28 -25.02 5.99
C TYR A 142 -11.68 -25.85 4.76
N GLU A 143 -11.31 -25.38 3.56
CA GLU A 143 -11.52 -26.11 2.30
C GLU A 143 -10.70 -27.40 2.27
N ASP A 144 -9.42 -27.33 2.64
CA ASP A 144 -8.49 -28.46 2.63
C ASP A 144 -8.85 -29.52 3.68
N GLU A 145 -9.29 -29.10 4.87
CA GLU A 145 -9.70 -30.00 5.96
C GLU A 145 -11.11 -30.58 5.75
N GLY A 146 -11.92 -29.98 4.87
CA GLY A 146 -13.29 -30.44 4.60
C GLY A 146 -14.24 -30.31 5.80
N ILE A 147 -13.96 -29.40 6.75
CA ILE A 147 -14.77 -29.19 7.95
C ILE A 147 -15.53 -27.87 7.95
N ALA A 148 -16.64 -27.83 8.67
CA ALA A 148 -17.40 -26.59 8.86
C ALA A 148 -16.64 -25.59 9.75
N ARG A 149 -16.88 -24.29 9.54
CA ARG A 149 -16.27 -23.24 10.36
C ARG A 149 -16.73 -23.30 11.80
N GLU A 150 -15.75 -23.30 12.69
CA GLU A 150 -15.95 -23.30 14.13
C GLU A 150 -15.18 -22.13 14.75
N ARG A 151 -15.84 -21.41 15.66
CA ARG A 151 -15.38 -20.09 16.12
C ARG A 151 -14.02 -20.15 16.81
N TYR A 152 -13.84 -21.04 17.79
CA TYR A 152 -12.61 -21.07 18.60
C TYR A 152 -11.43 -21.55 17.77
N LEU A 153 -11.67 -22.53 16.90
CA LEU A 153 -10.68 -23.00 15.94
C LEU A 153 -10.27 -21.90 14.96
N THR A 154 -11.23 -21.15 14.40
CA THR A 154 -10.94 -20.00 13.51
C THR A 154 -10.10 -18.94 14.22
N GLU A 155 -10.43 -18.60 15.47
CA GLU A 155 -9.68 -17.63 16.28
C GLU A 155 -8.24 -18.12 16.55
N SER A 156 -8.05 -19.41 16.84
CA SER A 156 -6.76 -20.08 17.08
C SER A 156 -5.87 -20.08 15.82
N ILE A 157 -6.44 -20.46 14.66
CA ILE A 157 -5.75 -20.46 13.37
C ILE A 157 -5.37 -19.03 12.97
N LYS A 158 -6.33 -18.09 13.04
CA LYS A 158 -6.12 -16.69 12.67
C LYS A 158 -5.04 -16.04 13.53
N SER A 159 -5.08 -16.23 14.84
CA SER A 159 -4.09 -15.65 15.75
C SER A 159 -2.69 -16.20 15.53
N SER A 160 -2.56 -17.51 15.31
CA SER A 160 -1.28 -18.16 14.98
C SER A 160 -0.73 -17.67 13.64
N TYR A 161 -1.58 -17.58 12.60
CA TYR A 161 -1.20 -17.06 11.29
C TYR A 161 -0.72 -15.62 11.36
N ILE A 162 -1.49 -14.73 11.99
CA ILE A 162 -1.14 -13.31 12.12
C ILE A 162 0.15 -13.13 12.92
N ARG A 163 0.39 -13.95 13.96
CA ARG A 163 1.69 -13.95 14.67
C ARG A 163 2.84 -14.29 13.74
N GLY A 164 2.67 -15.32 12.92
CA GLY A 164 3.66 -15.70 11.91
C GLY A 164 3.94 -14.57 10.96
N PHE A 165 2.88 -14.00 10.39
CA PHE A 165 2.95 -12.92 9.42
C PHE A 165 3.69 -11.69 9.97
N LEU A 166 3.33 -11.23 11.17
CA LEU A 166 4.01 -10.11 11.80
C LEU A 166 5.49 -10.40 12.08
N GLY A 167 5.83 -11.62 12.51
CA GLY A 167 7.23 -12.01 12.72
C GLY A 167 8.04 -12.08 11.41
N GLY A 168 7.42 -12.54 10.32
CA GLY A 168 8.06 -12.56 9.00
C GLY A 168 8.26 -11.15 8.43
N LEU A 169 7.30 -10.26 8.66
CA LEU A 169 7.37 -8.86 8.28
C LEU A 169 8.49 -8.12 9.04
N GLU A 170 8.56 -8.29 10.36
CA GLU A 170 9.62 -7.70 11.20
C GLU A 170 11.00 -8.19 10.74
N ALA A 171 11.18 -9.50 10.56
CA ALA A 171 12.45 -10.06 10.08
C ALA A 171 12.85 -9.51 8.71
N ARG A 172 11.90 -9.33 7.79
CA ARG A 172 12.17 -8.74 6.47
C ARG A 172 12.65 -7.30 6.58
N PHE A 173 11.97 -6.47 7.39
CA PHE A 173 12.40 -5.08 7.55
C PHE A 173 13.75 -4.98 8.26
N GLU A 174 14.01 -5.82 9.26
CA GLU A 174 15.33 -5.89 9.91
C GLU A 174 16.44 -6.27 8.92
N GLU A 175 16.19 -7.20 8.00
CA GLU A 175 17.12 -7.55 6.92
C GLU A 175 17.38 -6.35 6.00
N GLN A 176 16.33 -5.61 5.60
CA GLN A 176 16.46 -4.40 4.77
C GLN A 176 17.23 -3.30 5.49
N VAL A 177 16.88 -3.03 6.75
CA VAL A 177 17.56 -2.07 7.63
C VAL A 177 19.03 -2.46 7.79
N ALA A 178 19.36 -3.72 8.08
CA ALA A 178 20.75 -4.16 8.24
C ALA A 178 21.59 -3.96 6.96
N ILE A 179 21.01 -4.15 5.78
CA ILE A 179 21.67 -3.84 4.50
C ILE A 179 21.91 -2.34 4.35
N LEU A 180 20.92 -1.51 4.69
CA LEU A 180 21.02 -0.06 4.62
C LEU A 180 21.99 0.51 5.65
N THR A 181 21.98 0.02 6.90
CA THR A 181 22.88 0.44 7.97
C THR A 181 24.34 0.19 7.60
N LYS A 182 24.66 -0.93 6.94
CA LYS A 182 26.02 -1.21 6.45
C LYS A 182 26.52 -0.21 5.41
N ARG A 183 25.62 0.53 4.73
CA ARG A 183 25.94 1.45 3.63
C ARG A 183 25.71 2.92 3.98
N TYR A 184 24.75 3.22 4.85
CA TYR A 184 24.18 4.55 5.08
C TYR A 184 23.77 4.73 6.56
N GLU A 185 24.59 4.26 7.50
CA GLU A 185 24.32 4.15 8.96
C GLU A 185 23.50 5.30 9.58
N VAL A 186 23.76 6.55 9.18
CA VAL A 186 23.09 7.76 9.69
C VAL A 186 21.63 7.88 9.21
N MET A 187 21.27 7.30 8.06
CA MET A 187 19.94 7.44 7.44
C MET A 187 18.88 6.48 8.00
N VAL A 188 19.24 5.49 8.81
CA VAL A 188 18.28 4.46 9.26
C VAL A 188 17.77 4.70 10.69
N LEU A 189 18.45 5.55 11.45
CA LEU A 189 18.11 5.84 12.83
C LEU A 189 17.03 6.92 12.94
N ILE A 190 16.24 6.84 14.01
CA ILE A 190 15.35 7.93 14.41
C ILE A 190 16.23 9.16 14.67
N PRO A 191 15.94 10.32 14.07
CA PRO A 191 16.70 11.54 14.30
C PRO A 191 16.72 11.94 15.78
N LYS A 192 17.87 12.41 16.28
CA LYS A 192 18.03 12.80 17.70
C LYS A 192 17.02 13.87 18.12
N GLU A 193 16.74 14.82 17.25
CA GLU A 193 15.76 15.90 17.48
C GLU A 193 14.36 15.32 17.76
N VAL A 194 13.96 14.29 17.01
CA VAL A 194 12.70 13.56 17.22
C VAL A 194 12.75 12.79 18.55
N GLU A 195 13.87 12.15 18.88
CA GLU A 195 14.00 11.42 20.15
C GLU A 195 13.89 12.32 21.38
N GLU A 196 14.57 13.46 21.37
CA GLU A 196 14.56 14.45 22.45
C GLU A 196 13.18 15.10 22.59
N SER A 197 12.61 15.54 21.47
CA SER A 197 11.26 16.12 21.45
C SER A 197 10.20 15.12 21.94
N TYR A 198 10.28 13.85 21.51
CA TYR A 198 9.38 12.81 21.96
C TYR A 198 9.54 12.47 23.45
N LYS A 199 10.78 12.49 23.97
CA LYS A 199 11.05 12.26 25.40
C LYS A 199 10.35 13.30 26.26
N ASP A 200 10.36 14.57 25.83
CA ASP A 200 9.64 15.63 26.52
C ASP A 200 8.12 15.52 26.34
N TYR A 201 7.66 15.24 25.11
CA TYR A 201 6.25 15.07 24.78
C TYR A 201 5.57 13.92 25.55
N SER A 202 6.31 12.84 25.83
CA SER A 202 5.80 11.61 26.43
C SER A 202 5.98 11.51 27.96
N LYS A 203 6.44 12.58 28.63
CA LYS A 203 6.74 12.58 30.08
C LYS A 203 5.60 12.07 30.97
N GLU A 204 4.35 12.38 30.60
CA GLU A 204 3.17 12.01 31.38
C GLU A 204 2.49 10.71 30.88
N PHE A 205 3.10 10.02 29.92
CA PHE A 205 2.47 8.87 29.29
C PHE A 205 2.50 7.66 30.23
N GLY A 206 1.39 6.93 30.28
CA GLY A 206 1.31 5.66 30.99
C GLY A 206 1.87 4.50 30.16
N VAL A 207 2.21 3.41 30.85
CA VAL A 207 2.64 2.15 30.22
C VAL A 207 1.42 1.33 29.80
N TYR A 208 1.49 0.70 28.62
CA TYR A 208 0.46 -0.22 28.14
C TYR A 208 1.04 -1.62 27.94
N ASN A 209 0.49 -2.60 28.66
CA ASN A 209 0.84 -4.01 28.50
C ASN A 209 -0.15 -4.70 27.57
N SER A 210 0.33 -5.10 26.38
CA SER A 210 -0.45 -5.89 25.41
C SER A 210 -0.41 -7.37 25.78
N LYS A 211 -1.58 -8.02 25.85
CA LYS A 211 -1.66 -9.49 25.88
C LYS A 211 -1.70 -10.01 24.44
N ILE A 212 -0.60 -10.64 24.01
CA ILE A 212 -0.49 -11.27 22.70
C ILE A 212 -0.90 -12.75 22.86
N PRO A 213 -1.94 -13.25 22.17
CA PRO A 213 -2.35 -14.65 22.24
C PRO A 213 -1.20 -15.60 21.92
N PRO A 214 -1.08 -16.79 22.52
CA PRO A 214 -0.01 -17.74 22.19
C PRO A 214 -0.17 -18.29 20.77
N VAL A 215 0.92 -18.84 20.21
CA VAL A 215 0.84 -19.66 19.00
C VAL A 215 0.33 -21.04 19.39
N THR A 216 -0.80 -21.45 18.82
CA THR A 216 -1.47 -22.72 19.10
C THR A 216 -1.50 -23.64 17.88
N VAL A 217 -1.38 -23.06 16.68
CA VAL A 217 -1.44 -23.76 15.39
C VAL A 217 -0.14 -23.48 14.65
N GLY A 218 0.85 -24.37 14.83
CA GLY A 218 2.23 -24.15 14.38
C GLY A 218 2.37 -24.00 12.87
N ASN A 219 1.65 -24.82 12.08
CA ASN A 219 1.64 -24.70 10.62
C ASN A 219 1.10 -23.34 10.16
N ALA A 220 0.05 -22.80 10.81
CA ALA A 220 -0.46 -21.47 10.50
C ALA A 220 0.57 -20.38 10.77
N TYR A 221 1.31 -20.47 11.88
CA TYR A 221 2.42 -19.57 12.16
C TYR A 221 3.50 -19.64 11.08
N SER A 222 4.01 -20.83 10.76
CA SER A 222 5.06 -20.99 9.74
C SER A 222 4.62 -20.44 8.38
N ARG A 223 3.37 -20.72 7.97
CA ARG A 223 2.81 -20.19 6.71
C ARG A 223 2.66 -18.69 6.72
N GLY A 224 2.21 -18.09 7.82
CA GLY A 224 2.16 -16.64 7.96
C GLY A 224 3.55 -16.01 7.81
N TYR A 225 4.55 -16.58 8.48
CA TYR A 225 5.94 -16.09 8.45
C TYR A 225 6.54 -16.15 7.04
N GLU A 226 6.41 -17.28 6.37
CA GLU A 226 6.88 -17.47 4.99
C GLU A 226 6.21 -16.50 4.03
N GLU A 227 4.89 -16.30 4.17
CA GLU A 227 4.14 -15.44 3.26
C GLU A 227 4.53 -13.98 3.42
N ALA A 228 4.65 -13.48 4.66
CA ALA A 228 5.11 -12.12 4.94
C ALA A 228 6.52 -11.85 4.39
N LYS A 229 7.42 -12.83 4.45
CA LYS A 229 8.76 -12.68 3.85
C LYS A 229 8.75 -12.52 2.34
N LYS A 230 7.72 -13.03 1.64
CA LYS A 230 7.58 -12.86 0.19
C LYS A 230 6.98 -11.50 -0.20
N VAL A 231 6.26 -10.85 0.71
CA VAL A 231 5.61 -9.57 0.43
C VAL A 231 6.65 -8.50 0.15
N ASP A 232 6.74 -8.06 -1.10
CA ASP A 232 7.65 -7.01 -1.49
C ASP A 232 7.01 -5.63 -1.39
N PHE A 233 7.48 -4.83 -0.42
CA PHE A 233 7.11 -3.43 -0.21
C PHE A 233 8.01 -2.45 -1.01
N THR A 234 9.07 -2.96 -1.67
CA THR A 234 10.13 -2.19 -2.36
C THR A 234 10.18 -2.40 -3.87
N GLN A 235 9.85 -3.60 -4.35
CA GLN A 235 9.29 -3.76 -5.70
C GLN A 235 7.89 -3.19 -5.63
N LYS A 236 7.59 -2.24 -6.50
CA LYS A 236 6.26 -1.78 -6.86
C LYS A 236 5.08 -2.55 -6.23
N THR A 237 4.81 -2.34 -4.95
CA THR A 237 3.46 -2.43 -4.40
C THR A 237 2.85 -1.04 -4.25
N VAL A 238 3.64 0.01 -4.48
CA VAL A 238 3.20 1.28 -5.09
C VAL A 238 4.29 1.81 -6.04
N GLY A 239 4.59 1.03 -7.07
CA GLY A 239 4.38 1.59 -8.39
C GLY A 239 3.17 0.82 -8.87
N THR A 240 2.28 1.47 -9.57
CA THR A 240 1.15 0.80 -10.19
C THR A 240 1.67 -0.20 -11.22
N ASP A 241 2.10 -1.37 -10.75
CA ASP A 241 2.08 -2.58 -11.55
C ASP A 241 0.63 -3.00 -11.56
N TYR A 242 -0.10 -2.43 -12.51
CA TYR A 242 -1.47 -2.77 -12.77
C TYR A 242 -1.60 -4.24 -13.21
N SER A 243 -0.54 -5.07 -13.24
CA SER A 243 -0.61 -6.52 -13.52
C SER A 243 -1.72 -7.24 -12.76
N SER A 244 -2.03 -6.83 -11.53
CA SER A 244 -3.17 -7.36 -10.75
C SER A 244 -4.57 -7.02 -11.30
N LEU A 245 -4.63 -6.06 -12.23
CA LEU A 245 -5.81 -5.69 -13.00
C LEU A 245 -6.02 -6.61 -14.20
N VAL A 246 -5.00 -7.35 -14.69
CA VAL A 246 -5.21 -8.29 -15.79
C VAL A 246 -6.30 -9.30 -15.41
N ASP A 247 -7.20 -9.58 -16.35
CA ASP A 247 -8.42 -10.38 -16.19
C ASP A 247 -9.44 -9.82 -15.17
N ARG A 248 -9.29 -8.56 -14.74
CA ARG A 248 -10.29 -7.84 -13.94
C ARG A 248 -11.25 -7.07 -14.84
N TYR A 249 -12.43 -6.81 -14.28
CA TYR A 249 -13.47 -6.01 -14.90
C TYR A 249 -13.53 -4.62 -14.27
N ILE A 250 -13.65 -3.59 -15.09
CA ILE A 250 -13.74 -2.19 -14.65
C ILE A 250 -14.98 -1.50 -15.24
N ARG A 251 -15.47 -0.47 -14.55
CA ARG A 251 -16.51 0.44 -15.02
C ARG A 251 -16.00 1.86 -15.03
N PHE A 252 -16.23 2.58 -16.13
CA PHE A 252 -15.83 3.98 -16.24
C PHE A 252 -16.78 4.90 -15.47
N ASN A 253 -16.24 5.91 -14.79
CA ASN A 253 -17.01 6.79 -13.89
C ASN A 253 -17.26 8.19 -14.45
N GLU A 254 -16.51 8.62 -15.46
CA GLU A 254 -16.51 10.02 -15.92
C GLU A 254 -16.87 10.21 -17.40
N GLY A 255 -17.30 11.43 -17.75
CA GLY A 255 -17.47 11.88 -19.13
C GLY A 255 -18.47 11.10 -19.97
N GLY A 256 -18.24 11.09 -21.29
CA GLY A 256 -19.06 10.36 -22.27
C GLY A 256 -18.88 8.85 -22.25
N THR A 257 -18.00 8.34 -21.39
CA THR A 257 -17.65 6.92 -21.23
C THR A 257 -18.25 6.32 -19.97
N ARG A 258 -18.90 7.14 -19.13
CA ARG A 258 -19.53 6.70 -17.88
C ARG A 258 -20.48 5.52 -18.10
N GLY A 259 -20.27 4.46 -17.32
CA GLY A 259 -21.07 3.23 -17.36
C GLY A 259 -20.62 2.19 -18.39
N LEU A 260 -19.63 2.50 -19.24
CA LEU A 260 -18.96 1.47 -20.04
C LEU A 260 -18.25 0.46 -19.14
N ILE A 261 -18.21 -0.79 -19.59
CA ILE A 261 -17.57 -1.88 -18.87
C ILE A 261 -16.43 -2.42 -19.71
N ALA A 262 -15.32 -2.74 -19.07
CA ALA A 262 -14.16 -3.31 -19.73
C ALA A 262 -13.62 -4.53 -18.99
N GLU A 263 -12.99 -5.42 -19.75
CA GLU A 263 -12.04 -6.40 -19.24
C GLU A 263 -10.62 -5.94 -19.56
N VAL A 264 -9.73 -5.98 -18.59
CA VAL A 264 -8.31 -5.66 -18.79
C VAL A 264 -7.59 -6.88 -19.34
N ILE A 265 -7.19 -6.83 -20.60
CA ILE A 265 -6.62 -7.98 -21.33
C ILE A 265 -5.11 -8.09 -21.11
N SER A 266 -4.41 -6.96 -21.18
CA SER A 266 -2.98 -6.89 -20.93
C SER A 266 -2.58 -5.47 -20.54
N ILE A 267 -1.33 -5.30 -20.14
CA ILE A 267 -0.80 -4.04 -19.63
C ILE A 267 0.61 -3.84 -20.16
N SER A 268 0.84 -2.68 -20.76
CA SER A 268 2.12 -2.31 -21.36
C SER A 268 2.46 -0.88 -20.96
N GLU A 269 3.61 -0.68 -20.31
CA GLU A 269 4.16 0.66 -20.02
C GLU A 269 3.13 1.65 -19.40
N ASN A 270 2.40 1.22 -18.36
CA ASN A 270 1.32 1.97 -17.68
C ASN A 270 0.03 2.23 -18.51
N GLN A 271 -0.15 1.51 -19.61
CA GLN A 271 -1.40 1.51 -20.37
C GLN A 271 -2.19 0.23 -20.11
N LEU A 272 -3.50 0.36 -19.95
CA LEU A 272 -4.42 -0.78 -19.90
C LEU A 272 -4.94 -1.06 -21.31
N ASN A 273 -4.70 -2.28 -21.79
CA ASN A 273 -5.25 -2.77 -23.04
C ASN A 273 -6.59 -3.44 -22.74
N LEU A 274 -7.68 -2.77 -23.11
CA LEU A 274 -9.02 -3.11 -22.68
C LEU A 274 -9.86 -3.69 -23.80
N LEU A 275 -10.64 -4.73 -23.47
CA LEU A 275 -11.80 -5.13 -24.24
C LEU A 275 -13.03 -4.45 -23.65
N ILE A 276 -13.65 -3.55 -24.40
CA ILE A 276 -14.83 -2.79 -23.95
C ILE A 276 -16.09 -3.49 -24.40
N MET A 277 -17.08 -3.56 -23.51
CA MET A 277 -18.48 -3.83 -23.84
C MET A 277 -19.29 -2.55 -23.65
N ASN A 278 -19.82 -2.04 -24.76
CA ASN A 278 -20.68 -0.87 -24.75
C ASN A 278 -22.15 -1.25 -24.79
N THR A 279 -22.85 -0.89 -23.72
CA THR A 279 -24.31 -1.05 -23.56
C THR A 279 -25.01 0.27 -23.26
N VAL A 280 -24.29 1.39 -23.28
CA VAL A 280 -24.76 2.69 -22.74
C VAL A 280 -24.79 3.81 -23.78
N SER A 281 -23.99 3.73 -24.84
CA SER A 281 -24.02 4.72 -25.92
C SER A 281 -25.24 4.53 -26.83
N SER A 282 -25.64 5.62 -27.50
CA SER A 282 -26.77 5.62 -28.43
C SER A 282 -26.66 4.51 -29.48
N GLY A 283 -27.68 3.66 -29.57
CA GLY A 283 -27.74 2.52 -30.48
C GLY A 283 -27.32 1.17 -29.89
N PHE A 284 -26.82 1.14 -28.65
CA PHE A 284 -26.44 -0.09 -27.96
C PHE A 284 -27.23 -0.26 -26.65
N SER A 285 -27.38 -1.51 -26.22
CA SER A 285 -28.14 -1.86 -25.02
C SER A 285 -27.60 -3.14 -24.40
N THR A 286 -28.12 -3.51 -23.22
CA THR A 286 -27.82 -4.81 -22.58
C THR A 286 -28.25 -6.03 -23.41
N SER A 287 -29.19 -5.87 -24.33
CA SER A 287 -29.64 -6.93 -25.24
C SER A 287 -28.90 -6.93 -26.59
N ASN A 288 -28.21 -5.84 -26.93
CA ASN A 288 -27.44 -5.68 -28.16
C ASN A 288 -26.16 -4.86 -27.89
N PRO A 289 -25.15 -5.45 -27.24
CA PRO A 289 -23.89 -4.78 -26.94
C PRO A 289 -23.00 -4.66 -28.18
N CYS A 290 -22.07 -3.71 -28.12
CA CYS A 290 -20.95 -3.60 -29.06
C CYS A 290 -19.62 -3.84 -28.33
N PHE A 291 -18.67 -4.50 -29.00
CA PHE A 291 -17.32 -4.75 -28.49
C PHE A 291 -16.26 -4.04 -29.33
N TYR A 292 -15.29 -3.42 -28.66
CA TYR A 292 -14.12 -2.81 -29.28
C TYR A 292 -12.93 -2.81 -28.34
N SER A 293 -11.74 -2.66 -28.90
CA SER A 293 -10.49 -2.48 -28.16
C SER A 293 -10.29 -1.01 -27.79
N TRP A 294 -9.75 -0.75 -26.61
CA TRP A 294 -9.34 0.59 -26.23
C TRP A 294 -8.12 0.56 -25.32
N VAL A 295 -7.18 1.47 -25.56
CA VAL A 295 -5.98 1.63 -24.75
C VAL A 295 -6.09 2.93 -23.97
N ILE A 296 -5.99 2.86 -22.65
CA ILE A 296 -6.07 4.02 -21.77
C ILE A 296 -4.88 4.07 -20.82
N HIS A 297 -4.55 5.27 -20.35
CA HIS A 297 -3.60 5.39 -19.24
C HIS A 297 -4.23 4.78 -17.99
N ALA A 298 -3.45 4.08 -17.19
CA ALA A 298 -3.98 3.33 -16.08
C ALA A 298 -4.36 4.20 -14.85
N GLU A 299 -4.06 5.49 -14.89
CA GLU A 299 -4.56 6.53 -13.96
C GLU A 299 -5.97 7.05 -14.33
N HIS A 300 -6.59 6.54 -15.40
CA HIS A 300 -7.95 6.91 -15.77
C HIS A 300 -8.94 6.52 -14.66
N ASP A 301 -9.97 7.34 -14.40
CA ASP A 301 -10.93 7.05 -13.32
C ASP A 301 -11.88 5.90 -13.69
N PHE A 302 -11.74 4.79 -12.97
CA PHE A 302 -12.58 3.61 -13.09
C PHE A 302 -12.81 2.90 -11.75
N GLU A 303 -13.96 2.25 -11.65
CA GLU A 303 -14.33 1.35 -10.55
C GLU A 303 -13.96 -0.10 -10.90
N LEU A 304 -13.39 -0.86 -9.96
CA LEU A 304 -13.21 -2.31 -10.10
C LEU A 304 -14.50 -3.05 -9.76
N LEU A 305 -14.95 -3.92 -10.65
CA LEU A 305 -16.16 -4.71 -10.50
C LEU A 305 -15.88 -6.11 -9.94
N HIS A 306 -16.78 -6.59 -9.07
CA HIS A 306 -16.74 -7.96 -8.57
C HIS A 306 -17.36 -8.94 -9.58
N LEU A 307 -16.91 -10.20 -9.61
CA LEU A 307 -17.46 -11.24 -10.52
C LEU A 307 -18.95 -11.55 -10.29
N THR A 308 -19.53 -11.11 -9.17
CA THR A 308 -20.95 -11.25 -8.88
C THR A 308 -21.79 -10.06 -9.35
N ASP A 309 -21.18 -9.01 -9.88
CA ASP A 309 -21.90 -7.89 -10.50
C ASP A 309 -22.61 -8.38 -11.77
N ASP A 310 -23.90 -8.07 -11.89
CA ASP A 310 -24.75 -8.56 -12.99
C ASP A 310 -24.24 -8.11 -14.36
N SER A 311 -23.60 -6.94 -14.43
CA SER A 311 -23.04 -6.41 -15.67
C SER A 311 -21.74 -7.12 -16.09
N VAL A 312 -20.98 -7.65 -15.13
CA VAL A 312 -19.81 -8.53 -15.39
C VAL A 312 -20.28 -9.90 -15.87
N ARG A 313 -21.32 -10.47 -15.27
CA ARG A 313 -21.92 -11.73 -15.74
C ARG A 313 -22.41 -11.61 -17.18
N LEU A 314 -23.12 -10.53 -17.48
CA LEU A 314 -23.58 -10.22 -18.83
C LEU A 314 -22.41 -10.10 -19.82
N PHE A 315 -21.32 -9.42 -19.42
CA PHE A 315 -20.10 -9.34 -20.23
C PHE A 315 -19.55 -10.73 -20.56
N ILE A 316 -19.41 -11.59 -19.55
CA ILE A 316 -18.89 -12.95 -19.72
C ILE A 316 -19.80 -13.80 -20.62
N ASP A 317 -21.12 -13.68 -20.47
CA ASP A 317 -22.08 -14.40 -21.30
C ASP A 317 -21.96 -14.02 -22.79
N TYR A 318 -21.85 -12.71 -23.08
CA TYR A 318 -21.66 -12.23 -24.45
C TYR A 318 -20.27 -12.55 -25.01
N LYS A 319 -19.23 -12.50 -24.19
CA LYS A 319 -17.86 -12.92 -24.58
C LYS A 319 -17.83 -14.36 -25.06
N ASN A 320 -18.64 -15.23 -24.44
CA ASN A 320 -18.75 -16.64 -24.80
C ASN A 320 -19.82 -16.94 -25.87
N ASN A 321 -20.61 -15.94 -26.29
CA ASN A 321 -21.67 -16.10 -27.26
C ASN A 321 -21.11 -16.26 -28.69
N ASN A 322 -21.61 -17.26 -29.42
CA ASN A 322 -21.18 -17.56 -30.80
C ASN A 322 -21.28 -16.37 -31.77
N ASN A 323 -22.21 -15.45 -31.55
CA ASN A 323 -22.38 -14.27 -32.41
C ASN A 323 -21.23 -13.27 -32.31
N TYR A 324 -20.56 -13.19 -31.16
CA TYR A 324 -19.49 -12.22 -30.89
C TYR A 324 -18.10 -12.85 -30.76
N LYS A 325 -18.05 -14.17 -30.54
CA LYS A 325 -16.83 -14.93 -30.24
C LYS A 325 -15.70 -14.70 -31.26
N LYS A 326 -16.01 -14.64 -32.56
CA LYS A 326 -15.00 -14.41 -33.59
C LYS A 326 -14.40 -13.00 -33.52
N GLN A 327 -15.28 -11.99 -33.48
CA GLN A 327 -14.87 -10.58 -33.37
C GLN A 327 -14.04 -10.33 -32.12
N ILE A 328 -14.46 -10.88 -30.98
CA ILE A 328 -13.76 -10.71 -29.70
C ILE A 328 -12.39 -11.40 -29.71
N ALA A 329 -12.28 -12.59 -30.32
CA ALA A 329 -10.99 -13.27 -30.44
C ALA A 329 -9.97 -12.47 -31.26
N GLU A 330 -10.41 -11.81 -32.33
CA GLU A 330 -9.59 -10.89 -33.13
C GLU A 330 -9.12 -9.70 -32.28
N LEU A 331 -10.03 -9.03 -31.57
CA LEU A 331 -9.72 -7.90 -30.68
C LEU A 331 -8.74 -8.28 -29.55
N ILE A 332 -8.91 -9.44 -28.92
CA ILE A 332 -8.01 -9.90 -27.85
C ILE A 332 -6.61 -10.21 -28.38
N THR A 333 -6.50 -10.67 -29.62
CA THR A 333 -5.19 -10.96 -30.23
C THR A 333 -4.39 -9.69 -30.47
N GLU A 334 -5.06 -8.57 -30.78
CA GLU A 334 -4.41 -7.25 -30.93
C GLU A 334 -4.03 -6.62 -29.60
N LEU A 335 -4.68 -7.02 -28.50
CA LEU A 335 -4.51 -6.48 -27.16
C LEU A 335 -3.49 -7.25 -26.30
N ARG A 336 -2.91 -8.34 -26.78
CA ARG A 336 -1.89 -9.15 -26.09
C ARG A 336 -0.54 -9.00 -26.76
#